data_AF-A0A351FW14-F1
#
_entry.id   AF-A0A351FW14-F1
#
_cell.length_a   1.000
_cell.length_b   1.000
_cell.length_c   1.000
_cell.angle_alpha   90.00
_cell.angle_beta   90.00
_cell.angle_gamma   90.00
#
_symmetry.space_group_name_H-M   'P 1'
#
loop_
_entity.id
_entity.type
_entity.pdbx_description
1 polymer ?
#
loop_
_entity_poly.entity_id
_entity_poly.type
_entity_poly.pdbx_seq_one_letter_code
_entity_poly.pdbx_strand_id
1 'polypeptide(L)' 'GYDRNIHSEDALKACIGYIHSNPVRRGLADHCVDWSWSSARYYLLDPPQQQFDELPNMHGLPTGAFERTDSR' A
#
# COMPACT_ATOMS: atom_id res chain seq x y z
N GLY A 1 7.77 -7.28 -17.89
CA GLY A 1 6.78 -7.12 -16.81
C GLY A 1 5.43 -7.54 -17.33
N TYR A 2 4.57 -8.09 -16.48
CA TYR A 2 3.20 -8.44 -16.85
C TYR A 2 2.32 -7.26 -16.45
N ASP A 3 1.87 -6.47 -17.42
CA ASP A 3 0.88 -5.42 -17.17
C ASP A 3 -0.50 -6.08 -17.06
N ARG A 4 -1.18 -5.85 -15.94
CA ARG A 4 -2.55 -6.34 -15.72
C ARG A 4 -3.40 -5.15 -15.31
N ASN A 5 -4.29 -4.76 -16.21
CA ASN A 5 -5.35 -3.83 -15.86
C ASN A 5 -6.19 -4.44 -14.73
N ILE A 6 -6.40 -3.65 -13.68
CA ILE A 6 -7.21 -4.03 -12.52
C ILE A 6 -8.61 -3.49 -12.76
N HIS A 7 -9.58 -4.38 -12.90
CA HIS A 7 -10.96 -4.03 -13.26
C HIS A 7 -11.97 -4.28 -12.13
N SER A 8 -11.53 -4.83 -11.00
CA SER A 8 -12.41 -5.09 -9.86
C SER A 8 -11.74 -4.69 -8.56
N GLU A 9 -12.56 -4.35 -7.57
CA GLU A 9 -12.13 -4.03 -6.23
C GLU A 9 -11.42 -5.22 -5.57
N ASP A 10 -11.90 -6.44 -5.78
CA ASP A 10 -11.26 -7.65 -5.25
C ASP A 10 -9.87 -7.88 -5.85
N ALA A 11 -9.72 -7.66 -7.16
CA ALA A 11 -8.41 -7.74 -7.81
C ALA A 11 -7.47 -6.66 -7.26
N LEU A 12 -7.96 -5.44 -7.02
CA LEU A 12 -7.20 -4.36 -6.41
C LEU A 12 -6.72 -4.75 -5.00
N LYS A 13 -7.63 -5.21 -4.14
CA LYS A 13 -7.32 -5.65 -2.77
C LYS A 13 -6.30 -6.79 -2.77
N ALA A 14 -6.46 -7.78 -3.65
CA ALA A 14 -5.53 -8.89 -3.78
C ALA A 14 -4.13 -8.43 -4.24
N CYS A 15 -4.07 -7.49 -5.18
CA CYS A 15 -2.82 -6.90 -5.64
C CYS A 15 -2.11 -6.13 -4.51
N ILE A 16 -2.82 -5.27 -3.77
CA ILE A 16 -2.27 -4.54 -2.63
C ILE A 16 -1.76 -5.52 -1.56
N GLY A 17 -2.57 -6.52 -1.19
CA GLY A 17 -2.20 -7.53 -0.21
C GLY A 17 -0.97 -8.34 -0.64
N TYR A 18 -0.84 -8.67 -1.93
CA TYR A 18 0.35 -9.32 -2.46
C TYR A 18 1.59 -8.43 -2.35
N ILE A 19 1.49 -7.15 -2.72
CA ILE A 19 2.61 -6.20 -2.67
C ILE A 19 3.12 -6.04 -1.23
N HIS A 20 2.22 -5.84 -0.27
CA HIS A 20 2.59 -5.72 1.14
C HIS A 20 3.18 -7.00 1.71
N SER A 21 2.68 -8.17 1.28
CA SER A 21 3.18 -9.46 1.76
C SER A 21 4.48 -9.93 1.08
N ASN A 22 4.85 -9.34 -0.05
CA ASN A 22 5.96 -9.82 -0.88
C ASN A 22 7.32 -9.83 -0.13
N PRO A 23 7.70 -8.80 0.65
CA PRO A 23 8.95 -8.83 1.42
C PRO A 23 9.06 -10.04 2.34
N VAL A 24 7.97 -10.38 3.05
CA VAL A 24 7.92 -11.55 3.95
C VAL A 24 8.00 -12.85 3.16
N ARG A 25 7.20 -12.98 2.09
CA ARG A 25 7.20 -14.18 1.23
C ARG A 25 8.55 -14.46 0.58
N ARG A 26 9.37 -13.42 0.40
CA ARG A 26 10.71 -13.49 -0.18
C ARG A 26 11.83 -13.57 0.88
N GLY A 27 11.48 -13.57 2.17
CA GLY A 27 12.45 -13.65 3.26
C GLY A 27 13.30 -12.38 3.44
N LEU A 28 12.79 -11.22 2.99
CA LEU A 28 13.47 -9.93 3.11
C LEU A 28 13.14 -9.18 4.41
N ALA A 29 12.03 -9.54 5.06
CA ALA A 29 11.59 -8.98 6.33
C ALA A 29 10.75 -10.00 7.10
N ASP A 30 10.78 -9.94 8.44
CA ASP A 30 9.98 -10.80 9.30
C ASP A 30 8.51 -10.40 9.29
N HIS A 31 8.23 -9.09 9.29
CA HIS A 31 6.88 -8.54 9.12
C HIS A 31 6.80 -7.57 7.95
N CYS A 32 5.62 -7.49 7.33
CA CYS A 32 5.40 -6.60 6.18
C CYS A 32 5.64 -5.11 6.49
N VAL A 33 5.40 -4.70 7.74
CA VAL A 33 5.58 -3.31 8.22
C VAL A 33 7.04 -2.93 8.48
N ASP A 34 7.95 -3.90 8.50
CA ASP A 34 9.39 -3.68 8.71
C ASP A 34 10.11 -3.39 7.38
N TRP A 35 9.44 -3.65 6.25
CA TRP A 35 10.02 -3.37 4.94
C TRP A 35 9.89 -1.90 4.58
N SER A 36 11.01 -1.19 4.61
CA SER A 36 11.09 0.26 4.40
C SER A 36 10.61 0.72 3.03
N TRP A 37 10.71 -0.11 2.00
CA TRP A 37 10.31 0.26 0.63
C TRP A 37 8.89 -0.19 0.28
N SER A 38 7.97 -0.11 1.25
CA SER A 38 6.56 -0.43 1.09
C SER A 38 5.68 0.50 1.94
N SER A 39 4.46 0.77 1.48
CA SER A 39 3.47 1.55 2.23
C SER A 39 2.79 0.78 3.37
N ALA A 40 3.13 -0.50 3.58
CA ALA A 40 2.52 -1.37 4.58
C ALA A 40 2.48 -0.75 5.98
N ARG A 41 3.59 -0.13 6.42
CA ARG A 41 3.72 0.51 7.74
C ARG A 41 2.69 1.63 7.97
N TYR A 42 2.39 2.41 6.93
CA TYR A 42 1.42 3.50 7.01
C TYR A 42 -0.02 2.98 7.08
N TYR A 43 -0.36 1.96 6.28
CA TYR A 43 -1.75 1.50 6.13
C TYR A 43 -2.18 0.39 7.10
N LEU A 44 -1.25 -0.40 7.66
CA LEU A 44 -1.58 -1.57 8.47
C LEU A 44 -1.40 -1.38 9.97
N LEU A 45 -0.68 -0.33 10.39
CA LEU A 45 -0.52 0.00 11.81
C LEU A 45 -1.64 0.92 12.29
N ASP A 46 -2.03 0.74 13.54
CA ASP A 46 -2.96 1.62 14.25
C ASP A 46 -2.28 2.13 15.54
N PRO A 47 -1.97 3.43 15.66
CA PRO A 47 -2.17 4.48 14.65
C PRO A 47 -1.24 4.32 13.43
N PRO A 48 -1.58 4.93 12.27
CA PRO A 48 -0.69 4.98 11.10
C PRO A 48 0.69 5.54 11.47
N GLN A 49 1.75 4.81 11.12
CA GLN A 49 3.12 5.25 11.37
C GLN A 49 3.79 5.69 10.08
N GLN A 50 4.59 6.76 10.17
CA GLN A 50 5.44 7.19 9.07
C GLN A 50 6.56 6.19 8.79
N GLN A 51 7.15 6.35 7.61
CA GLN A 51 8.30 5.58 7.17
C GLN A 51 9.52 5.85 8.06
N PHE A 52 10.56 5.05 7.86
CA PHE A 52 11.86 5.22 8.52
C PHE A 52 12.45 6.60 8.22
N ASP A 53 13.24 7.15 9.15
CA ASP A 53 13.72 8.54 9.14
C ASP A 53 14.45 8.96 7.85
N GLU A 54 15.09 8.02 7.15
CA GLU A 54 15.81 8.28 5.90
C GLU A 54 14.91 8.33 4.66
N LEU A 55 13.60 8.09 4.82
CA LEU A 55 12.65 8.03 3.72
C LEU A 55 11.70 9.23 3.70
N PRO A 56 11.18 9.58 2.51
CA PRO A 56 10.17 10.62 2.40
C PRO A 56 8.93 10.32 3.24
N ASN A 57 8.32 11.37 3.77
CA ASN A 57 7.03 11.28 4.43
C ASN A 57 5.97 10.75 3.46
N MET A 58 5.24 9.75 3.92
CA MET A 58 4.10 9.21 3.18
C MET A 58 2.85 9.99 3.58
N HIS A 59 2.21 10.59 2.58
CA HIS A 59 0.88 11.15 2.75
C HIS A 59 -0.15 10.07 2.38
N GLY A 60 -1.15 9.91 3.23
CA GLY A 60 -2.31 9.10 2.90
C GLY A 60 -3.06 9.67 1.70
N LEU A 61 -4.02 8.91 1.21
CA LEU A 61 -4.93 9.42 0.19
C LEU A 61 -5.65 10.67 0.72
N PRO A 62 -5.78 11.72 -0.12
CA PRO A 62 -6.49 12.91 0.30
C PRO A 62 -7.93 12.56 0.63
N THR A 63 -8.53 13.32 1.55
CA THR A 63 -9.97 13.27 1.80
C THR A 63 -10.71 13.43 0.47
N GLY A 64 -11.62 12.51 0.16
CA GLY A 64 -12.37 12.50 -1.09
C GLY A 64 -11.67 11.83 -2.28
N ALA A 65 -10.52 11.17 -2.10
CA ALA A 65 -9.79 10.49 -3.19
C ALA A 65 -10.63 9.47 -3.99
N PHE A 66 -11.68 8.93 -3.38
CA PHE A 66 -12.59 7.96 -4.01
C PHE A 66 -14.02 8.51 -4.20
N GLU A 67 -14.24 9.78 -3.89
CA GLU A 67 -15.51 10.41 -4.22
C GLU A 67 -15.61 10.51 -5.74
N ARG A 68 -16.65 9.92 -6.32
CA ARG A 68 -16.90 10.05 -7.76
C ARG A 68 -17.17 11.52 -8.04
N THR A 69 -16.33 12.14 -8.86
CA THR A 69 -16.71 13.35 -9.58
C THR A 69 -17.80 12.95 -10.56
N ASP A 70 -19.06 12.98 -10.13
CA ASP A 70 -20.20 12.96 -11.03
C ASP A 70 -20.22 14.27 -11.81
N SER A 71 -19.38 14.36 -12.83
CA SER A 71 -19.49 15.35 -13.88
C SER A 71 -20.56 14.87 -14.86
N ARG A 72 -21.72 15.53 -14.79
CA ARG A 72 -22.72 15.58 -15.86
C ARG A 72 -22.10 16.01 -17.19
#